data_AF-A0A1V5K7P1-F1
#
_entry.id   AF-A0A1V5K7P1-F1
#
_cell.length_a   1.000
_cell.length_b   1.000
_cell.length_c   1.000
_cell.angle_alpha   90.00
_cell.angle_beta   90.00
_cell.angle_gamma   90.00
#
_symmetry.space_group_name_H-M   'P 1'
#
loop_
_entity.id
_entity.type
_entity.pdbx_description
1 polymer ?
#
loop_
_entity_poly.entity_id
_entity_poly.type
_entity_poly.pdbx_seq_one_letter_code
_entity_poly.pdbx_strand_id
1 'polypeptide(L)'
;MDEYRAKLGKSCDENELLDFFRQRELNYFKDRQIDYDIINALPKEGGLNLLDDYEKAIVLSGARKRPRFNEIIFALSRVNNIIPEGFKAGETDTALFEAEEEKKLYARFYTVKEKMIRMLEIKDFGGAYETIASIKQEVDAYFEKVLVMDKNNTKASNNRLNMLCEISSWMKRFADFREIVVDRK
;
A
#
# COMPACT_ATOMS: atom_id res chain seq x y z
N MET A 1 36.25 -6.08 3.83
CA MET A 1 35.60 -6.24 2.50
C MET A 1 36.63 -6.47 1.39
N ASP A 2 37.77 -5.78 1.42
CA ASP A 2 38.83 -5.96 0.41
C ASP A 2 39.49 -7.35 0.42
N GLU A 3 39.63 -7.96 1.60
CA GLU A 3 40.21 -9.31 1.76
C GLU A 3 39.33 -10.42 1.12
N TYR A 4 38.01 -10.24 1.09
CA TYR A 4 37.07 -11.18 0.47
C TYR A 4 36.99 -11.01 -1.05
N ARG A 5 37.09 -9.78 -1.57
CA ARG A 5 37.18 -9.50 -3.01
C ARG A 5 38.40 -10.17 -3.66
N ALA A 6 39.54 -10.13 -2.98
CA ALA A 6 40.78 -10.74 -3.47
C ALA A 6 40.73 -12.27 -3.56
N LYS A 7 39.92 -12.94 -2.73
CA LYS A 7 39.80 -14.41 -2.70
C LYS A 7 38.76 -14.99 -3.66
N LEU A 8 37.66 -14.28 -3.89
CA LEU A 8 36.50 -14.83 -4.62
C LEU A 8 36.38 -14.36 -6.08
N GLY A 9 37.17 -13.35 -6.49
CA GLY A 9 37.14 -12.81 -7.86
C GLY A 9 35.79 -12.20 -8.27
N LYS A 10 34.85 -12.04 -7.33
CA LYS A 10 33.53 -11.44 -7.53
C LYS A 10 33.33 -10.30 -6.54
N SER A 11 32.88 -9.15 -7.04
CA SER A 11 32.28 -8.12 -6.20
C SER A 11 30.91 -8.62 -5.74
N CYS A 12 30.63 -8.52 -4.45
CA CYS A 12 29.28 -8.73 -3.94
C CYS A 12 28.48 -7.45 -4.21
N ASP A 13 27.50 -7.51 -5.10
CA ASP A 13 26.50 -6.45 -5.28
C ASP A 13 25.36 -6.68 -4.28
N GLU A 14 25.05 -5.66 -3.47
CA GLU A 14 23.98 -5.71 -2.49
C GLU A 14 22.61 -5.94 -3.15
N ASN A 15 22.40 -5.40 -4.37
CA ASN A 15 21.17 -5.62 -5.12
C ASN A 15 21.03 -7.07 -5.57
N GLU A 16 22.12 -7.68 -6.07
CA GLU A 16 22.11 -9.10 -6.47
C GLU A 16 21.81 -10.02 -5.27
N LEU A 17 22.34 -9.69 -4.08
CA LEU A 17 22.02 -10.42 -2.86
C LEU A 17 20.56 -10.26 -2.46
N LEU A 18 20.03 -9.03 -2.48
CA LEU A 18 18.63 -8.76 -2.14
C LEU A 18 17.69 -9.50 -3.10
N ASP A 19 17.96 -9.47 -4.40
CA ASP A 19 17.18 -10.19 -5.41
C ASP A 19 17.21 -11.70 -5.18
N PHE A 20 18.38 -12.26 -4.84
CA PHE A 20 18.53 -13.68 -4.49
C PHE A 20 17.70 -14.09 -3.27
N PHE A 21 17.60 -13.23 -2.26
CA PHE A 21 16.76 -13.49 -1.09
C PHE A 21 15.27 -13.27 -1.38
N ARG A 22 14.90 -12.26 -2.16
CA ARG A 22 13.50 -12.04 -2.60
C ARG A 22 12.99 -13.23 -3.42
N GLN A 23 13.82 -13.82 -4.27
CA GLN A 23 13.46 -15.05 -4.98
C GLN A 23 13.21 -16.24 -4.03
N ARG A 24 14.01 -16.34 -2.94
CA ARG A 24 13.81 -17.39 -1.92
C ARG A 24 12.55 -17.19 -1.11
N GLU A 25 12.29 -15.96 -0.69
CA GLU A 25 11.05 -15.56 -0.01
C GLU A 25 9.83 -15.91 -0.87
N LEU A 26 9.85 -15.54 -2.16
CA LEU A 26 8.79 -15.86 -3.11
C LEU A 26 8.52 -17.38 -3.17
N ASN A 27 9.58 -18.19 -3.31
CA ASN A 27 9.43 -19.65 -3.35
C ASN A 27 8.90 -20.20 -2.02
N TYR A 28 9.43 -19.71 -0.89
CA TYR A 28 9.00 -20.10 0.44
C TYR A 28 7.51 -19.80 0.72
N PHE A 29 7.00 -18.68 0.19
CA PHE A 29 5.58 -18.32 0.28
C PHE A 29 4.70 -19.15 -0.65
N LYS A 30 5.17 -19.42 -1.88
CA LYS A 30 4.48 -20.32 -2.83
C LYS A 30 4.33 -21.73 -2.28
N ASP A 31 5.38 -22.28 -1.66
CA ASP A 31 5.34 -23.60 -1.03
C ASP A 31 4.30 -23.67 0.11
N ARG A 32 3.92 -22.52 0.67
CA ARG A 32 2.89 -22.36 1.71
C ARG A 32 1.53 -21.97 1.15
N GLN A 33 1.34 -22.05 -0.16
CA GLN A 33 0.08 -21.76 -0.85
C GLN A 33 -0.42 -20.32 -0.63
N ILE A 34 0.50 -19.36 -0.45
CA ILE A 34 0.15 -17.94 -0.49
C ILE A 34 -0.03 -17.55 -1.96
N ASP A 35 -1.17 -16.92 -2.26
CA ASP A 35 -1.51 -16.50 -3.61
C ASP A 35 -0.49 -15.50 -4.16
N TYR A 36 -0.15 -15.63 -5.45
CA TYR A 36 0.91 -14.84 -6.09
C TYR A 36 0.67 -13.32 -5.98
N ASP A 37 -0.58 -12.90 -5.99
CA ASP A 37 -1.00 -11.51 -5.96
C ASP A 37 -0.89 -10.90 -4.55
N ILE A 38 -1.12 -11.70 -3.51
CA ILE A 38 -0.79 -11.34 -2.12
C ILE A 38 0.71 -11.18 -1.97
N ILE A 39 1.52 -12.07 -2.54
CA ILE A 39 2.98 -11.96 -2.48
C ILE A 39 3.45 -10.67 -3.18
N ASN A 40 2.90 -10.37 -4.36
CA ASN A 40 3.23 -9.16 -5.10
C ASN A 40 2.84 -7.87 -4.36
N ALA A 41 1.77 -7.93 -3.56
CA ALA A 41 1.27 -6.81 -2.77
C ALA A 41 2.18 -6.47 -1.58
N LEU A 42 3.11 -7.34 -1.17
CA LEU A 42 3.94 -7.10 0.01
C LEU A 42 4.90 -5.91 -0.20
N PRO A 43 5.25 -5.18 0.89
CA PRO A 43 6.14 -4.03 0.79
C PRO A 43 7.52 -4.40 0.27
N LYS A 44 7.96 -3.72 -0.78
CA LYS A 44 9.30 -3.92 -1.39
C LYS A 44 10.34 -2.95 -0.84
N GLU A 45 9.88 -1.82 -0.30
CA GLU A 45 10.72 -0.76 0.28
C GLU A 45 11.13 -1.11 1.71
N GLY A 46 12.34 -0.69 2.11
CA GLY A 46 12.84 -0.90 3.48
C GLY A 46 13.68 -2.18 3.70
N GLY A 47 14.05 -2.88 2.62
CA GLY A 47 14.86 -4.09 2.67
C GLY A 47 14.03 -5.37 2.80
N LEU A 48 14.70 -6.49 3.07
CA LEU A 48 14.07 -7.79 3.24
C LEU A 48 13.72 -8.04 4.71
N ASN A 49 12.46 -8.32 5.01
CA ASN A 49 12.04 -8.77 6.34
C ASN A 49 11.05 -9.93 6.21
N LEU A 50 11.61 -11.13 6.04
CA LEU A 50 10.87 -12.35 5.76
C LEU A 50 9.77 -12.65 6.78
N LEU A 51 10.01 -12.36 8.06
CA LEU A 51 9.03 -12.65 9.11
C LEU A 51 7.84 -11.69 9.02
N ASP A 52 8.09 -10.38 8.97
CA ASP A 52 7.03 -9.39 8.91
C ASP A 52 6.24 -9.52 7.59
N ASP A 53 6.92 -9.81 6.47
CA ASP A 53 6.29 -10.02 5.16
C ASP A 53 5.44 -11.30 5.16
N TYR A 54 5.90 -12.38 5.79
CA TYR A 54 5.12 -13.60 5.98
C TYR A 54 3.86 -13.36 6.82
N GLU A 55 3.98 -12.66 7.94
CA GLU A 55 2.84 -12.37 8.82
C GLU A 55 1.79 -11.49 8.14
N LYS A 56 2.21 -10.46 7.40
CA LYS A 56 1.31 -9.65 6.55
C LYS A 56 0.62 -10.51 5.49
N ALA A 57 1.35 -11.42 4.85
CA ALA A 57 0.78 -12.31 3.85
C ALA A 57 -0.29 -13.23 4.45
N ILE A 58 -0.04 -13.80 5.64
CA ILE A 58 -1.03 -14.60 6.36
C ILE A 58 -2.27 -13.78 6.73
N VAL A 59 -2.10 -12.54 7.19
CA VAL A 59 -3.22 -11.62 7.47
C VAL A 59 -4.05 -11.39 6.20
N LEU A 60 -3.41 -11.08 5.07
CA LEU A 60 -4.10 -10.87 3.79
C LEU A 60 -4.80 -12.15 3.29
N SER A 61 -4.14 -13.31 3.37
CA SER A 61 -4.73 -14.60 2.99
C SER A 61 -5.90 -14.98 3.88
N GLY A 62 -5.84 -14.65 5.17
CA GLY A 62 -6.95 -14.81 6.11
C GLY A 62 -8.11 -13.85 5.81
N ALA A 63 -7.79 -12.58 5.53
CA ALA A 63 -8.76 -11.56 5.18
C ALA A 63 -9.50 -11.89 3.87
N ARG A 64 -8.81 -12.49 2.88
CA ARG A 64 -9.39 -12.94 1.60
C ARG A 64 -10.61 -13.82 1.75
N LYS A 65 -10.68 -14.61 2.83
CA LYS A 65 -11.79 -15.53 3.11
C LYS A 65 -13.03 -14.84 3.71
N ARG A 66 -12.96 -13.54 3.97
CA ARG A 66 -14.04 -12.78 4.64
C ARG A 66 -15.00 -12.15 3.61
N PRO A 67 -16.31 -12.04 3.91
CA PRO A 67 -17.30 -11.57 2.94
C PRO A 67 -17.04 -10.18 2.33
N ARG A 68 -16.45 -9.27 3.11
CA ARG A 68 -16.23 -7.87 2.70
C ARG A 68 -14.88 -7.61 2.02
N PHE A 69 -14.08 -8.66 1.82
CA PHE A 69 -12.71 -8.50 1.31
C PHE A 69 -12.67 -7.79 -0.05
N ASN A 70 -13.45 -8.29 -1.02
CA ASN A 70 -13.45 -7.73 -2.37
C ASN A 70 -13.83 -6.25 -2.38
N GLU A 71 -14.82 -5.86 -1.56
CA GLU A 71 -15.23 -4.45 -1.46
C GLU A 71 -14.13 -3.55 -0.88
N ILE A 72 -13.38 -4.05 0.12
CA ILE A 72 -12.26 -3.31 0.73
C ILE A 72 -11.13 -3.16 -0.30
N ILE A 73 -10.71 -4.26 -0.93
CA ILE A 73 -9.65 -4.23 -1.94
C ILE A 73 -10.04 -3.32 -3.10
N PHE A 74 -11.28 -3.37 -3.57
CA PHE A 74 -11.77 -2.49 -4.62
C PHE A 74 -11.63 -1.02 -4.23
N ALA A 75 -12.14 -0.61 -3.06
CA ALA A 75 -12.04 0.76 -2.58
C ALA A 75 -10.57 1.23 -2.48
N LEU A 76 -9.71 0.44 -1.84
CA LEU A 76 -8.30 0.78 -1.66
C LEU A 76 -7.52 0.83 -3.00
N SER A 77 -7.84 -0.07 -3.94
CA SER A 77 -7.21 -0.07 -5.27
C SER A 77 -7.53 1.19 -6.07
N ARG A 78 -8.72 1.80 -5.89
CA ARG A 78 -9.12 3.05 -6.58
C ARG A 78 -8.20 4.21 -6.21
N VAL A 79 -7.80 4.31 -4.94
CA VAL A 79 -6.85 5.32 -4.45
C VAL A 79 -5.56 5.27 -5.24
N ASN A 80 -5.05 4.06 -5.49
CA ASN A 80 -3.77 3.88 -6.16
C ASN A 80 -3.88 3.91 -7.69
N ASN A 81 -5.03 3.53 -8.28
CA ASN A 81 -5.23 3.43 -9.73
C ASN A 81 -5.53 4.78 -10.39
N ILE A 82 -6.08 5.75 -9.65
CA ILE A 82 -6.38 7.08 -10.20
C ILE A 82 -5.14 7.97 -10.31
N ILE A 83 -4.06 7.62 -9.61
CA ILE A 83 -2.80 8.37 -9.61
C ILE A 83 -2.07 8.13 -10.95
N PRO A 84 -1.81 9.17 -11.75
CA PRO A 84 -1.09 9.01 -13.01
C PRO A 84 0.35 8.52 -12.79
N GLU A 85 0.84 7.69 -13.70
CA GLU A 85 2.24 7.28 -13.69
C GLU A 85 3.16 8.50 -13.81
N GLY A 86 4.22 8.54 -13.00
CA GLY A 86 5.17 9.65 -12.96
C GLY A 86 4.65 10.94 -12.30
N PHE A 87 3.43 10.94 -11.72
CA PHE A 87 2.94 12.07 -10.95
C PHE A 87 3.86 12.35 -9.75
N LYS A 88 4.36 13.58 -9.65
CA LYS A 88 5.21 14.03 -8.55
C LYS A 88 4.32 14.63 -7.47
N ALA A 89 4.11 13.87 -6.39
CA ALA A 89 3.33 14.33 -5.26
C ALA A 89 3.96 15.58 -4.61
N GLY A 90 3.14 16.61 -4.43
CA GLY A 90 3.42 17.73 -3.54
C GLY A 90 2.71 17.55 -2.20
N GLU A 91 2.69 18.61 -1.40
CA GLU A 91 1.91 18.65 -0.16
C GLU A 91 0.42 18.86 -0.45
N THR A 92 -0.43 18.30 0.41
CA THR A 92 -1.87 18.53 0.38
C THR A 92 -2.16 19.87 1.04
N ASP A 93 -2.84 20.76 0.32
CA ASP A 93 -3.32 22.05 0.81
C ASP A 93 -4.82 21.94 1.14
N THR A 94 -5.14 21.89 2.43
CA THR A 94 -6.52 21.80 2.91
C THR A 94 -7.38 23.02 2.57
N ALA A 95 -6.78 24.17 2.26
CA ALA A 95 -7.51 25.36 1.84
C ALA A 95 -8.09 25.24 0.42
N LEU A 96 -7.62 24.25 -0.36
CA LEU A 96 -8.12 23.96 -1.70
C LEU A 96 -9.21 22.89 -1.74
N PHE A 97 -9.66 22.39 -0.58
CA PHE A 97 -10.78 21.45 -0.52
C PHE A 97 -12.10 22.14 -0.81
N GLU A 98 -12.83 21.62 -1.80
CA GLU A 98 -14.09 22.19 -2.27
C GLU A 98 -15.29 21.39 -1.74
N ALA A 99 -15.15 20.07 -1.67
CA ALA A 99 -16.18 19.17 -1.16
C ALA A 99 -15.90 18.75 0.30
N GLU A 100 -16.98 18.51 1.03
CA GLU A 100 -16.92 18.05 2.42
C GLU A 100 -16.29 16.66 2.54
N GLU A 101 -16.44 15.83 1.50
CA GLU A 101 -15.86 14.50 1.42
C GLU A 101 -14.33 14.51 1.34
N GLU A 102 -13.71 15.55 0.77
CA GLU A 102 -12.25 15.73 0.77
C GLU A 102 -11.75 15.89 2.21
N LYS A 103 -12.41 16.77 2.98
CA LYS A 103 -12.11 17.01 4.40
C LYS A 103 -12.30 15.76 5.24
N LYS A 104 -13.41 15.03 5.03
CA LYS A 104 -13.73 13.81 5.77
C LYS A 104 -12.71 12.71 5.52
N LEU A 105 -12.35 12.46 4.25
CA LEU A 105 -11.34 11.46 3.91
C LEU A 105 -9.98 11.83 4.51
N TYR A 106 -9.59 13.10 4.42
CA TYR A 106 -8.31 13.56 4.94
C TYR A 106 -8.21 13.44 6.47
N ALA A 107 -9.25 13.86 7.20
CA ALA A 107 -9.31 13.73 8.65
C ALA A 107 -9.31 12.25 9.10
N ARG A 108 -10.09 11.40 8.40
CA ARG A 108 -10.10 9.97 8.67
C ARG A 108 -8.73 9.34 8.42
N PHE A 109 -8.07 9.74 7.33
CA PHE A 109 -6.76 9.24 6.97
C PHE A 109 -5.73 9.48 8.08
N TYR A 110 -5.66 10.66 8.69
CA TYR A 110 -4.73 10.90 9.81
C TYR A 110 -5.01 10.02 11.02
N THR A 111 -6.28 9.81 11.35
CA THR A 111 -6.67 8.90 12.44
C THR A 111 -6.25 7.45 12.15
N VAL A 112 -6.43 7.01 10.90
CA VAL A 112 -6.02 5.68 10.42
C VAL A 112 -4.50 5.55 10.42
N LYS A 113 -3.78 6.56 9.92
CA LYS A 113 -2.32 6.63 9.86
C LYS A 113 -1.69 6.49 11.23
N GLU A 114 -2.14 7.26 12.22
CA GLU A 114 -1.62 7.17 13.60
C GLU A 114 -1.83 5.79 14.22
N LYS A 115 -3.02 5.21 14.05
CA LYS A 115 -3.32 3.86 14.55
C LYS A 115 -2.49 2.81 13.84
N MET A 116 -2.35 2.91 12.51
CA MET A 116 -1.58 1.99 11.70
C MET A 116 -0.10 2.01 12.11
N ILE A 117 0.49 3.19 12.36
CA ILE A 117 1.86 3.32 12.86
C ILE A 117 2.03 2.52 14.15
N ARG A 118 1.16 2.72 15.14
CA ARG A 118 1.24 1.99 16.41
C ARG A 118 1.12 0.47 16.23
N MET A 119 0.21 0.03 15.37
CA MET A 119 0.04 -1.41 15.08
C MET A 119 1.27 -2.02 14.41
N LEU A 120 1.87 -1.30 13.45
CA LEU A 120 3.10 -1.73 12.78
C LEU A 120 4.29 -1.77 13.76
N GLU A 121 4.39 -0.83 14.69
CA GLU A 121 5.46 -0.79 15.70
C GLU A 121 5.41 -1.99 16.64
N ILE A 122 4.22 -2.39 17.08
CA ILE A 122 4.03 -3.58 17.94
C ILE A 122 3.90 -4.88 17.15
N LYS A 123 4.07 -4.83 15.82
CA LYS A 123 3.90 -5.96 14.88
C LYS A 123 2.52 -6.62 14.92
N ASP A 124 1.48 -5.88 15.29
CA ASP A 124 0.09 -6.32 15.14
C ASP A 124 -0.38 -6.06 13.69
N PHE A 125 0.04 -6.94 12.78
CA PHE A 125 -0.34 -6.85 11.37
C PHE A 125 -1.84 -7.07 11.14
N GLY A 126 -2.52 -7.83 12.01
CA GLY A 126 -3.97 -7.98 11.98
C GLY A 126 -4.66 -6.66 12.29
N GLY A 127 -4.29 -6.02 13.39
CA GLY A 127 -4.78 -4.68 13.78
C GLY A 127 -4.44 -3.60 12.76
N ALA A 128 -3.26 -3.68 12.12
CA ALA A 128 -2.90 -2.79 11.02
C ALA A 128 -3.84 -2.93 9.82
N TYR A 129 -4.13 -4.17 9.39
CA TYR A 129 -5.08 -4.43 8.30
C TYR A 129 -6.48 -3.91 8.63
N GLU A 130 -7.02 -4.21 9.82
CA GLU A 130 -8.36 -3.72 10.22
C GLU A 130 -8.42 -2.19 10.25
N THR A 131 -7.34 -1.56 10.73
CA THR A 131 -7.22 -0.10 10.77
C THR A 131 -7.26 0.49 9.36
N ILE A 132 -6.51 -0.08 8.40
CA ILE A 132 -6.53 0.36 7.00
C ILE A 132 -7.91 0.10 6.38
N ALA A 133 -8.47 -1.09 6.54
CA ALA A 133 -9.78 -1.47 6.00
C ALA A 133 -10.92 -0.55 6.49
N SER A 134 -10.76 0.03 7.68
CA SER A 134 -11.74 0.94 8.26
C SER A 134 -11.89 2.28 7.54
N ILE A 135 -11.02 2.64 6.59
CA ILE A 135 -11.13 3.88 5.79
C ILE A 135 -12.08 3.74 4.59
N LYS A 136 -12.56 2.53 4.31
CA LYS A 136 -13.35 2.20 3.11
C LYS A 136 -14.52 3.16 2.89
N GLN A 137 -15.28 3.45 3.95
CA GLN A 137 -16.51 4.25 3.83
C GLN A 137 -16.22 5.67 3.34
N GLU A 138 -15.16 6.28 3.85
CA GLU A 138 -14.73 7.62 3.45
C GLU A 138 -14.14 7.64 2.04
N VAL A 139 -13.41 6.58 1.66
CA VAL A 139 -12.91 6.41 0.29
C VAL A 139 -14.06 6.29 -0.71
N ASP A 140 -15.06 5.47 -0.42
CA ASP A 140 -16.23 5.32 -1.31
C ASP A 140 -16.99 6.64 -1.46
N ALA A 141 -17.29 7.31 -0.34
CA ALA A 141 -18.00 8.59 -0.36
C ALA A 141 -17.22 9.67 -1.12
N TYR A 142 -15.89 9.71 -0.96
CA TYR A 142 -15.01 10.60 -1.72
C TYR A 142 -15.13 10.34 -3.21
N PHE A 143 -14.96 9.09 -3.65
CA PHE A 143 -15.01 8.80 -5.08
C PHE A 143 -16.41 8.82 -5.71
N GLU A 144 -17.47 8.77 -4.90
CA GLU A 144 -18.85 8.97 -5.37
C GLU A 144 -19.14 10.44 -5.67
N LYS A 145 -18.57 11.37 -4.89
CA LYS A 145 -18.94 12.80 -4.91
C LYS A 145 -17.85 13.73 -5.44
N VAL A 146 -16.61 13.29 -5.48
CA VAL A 146 -15.46 14.11 -5.87
C VAL A 146 -14.91 13.67 -7.23
N LEU A 147 -14.95 14.59 -8.20
CA LEU A 147 -14.26 14.41 -9.47
C LEU A 147 -12.76 14.68 -9.28
N VAL A 148 -11.94 13.61 -9.22
CA VAL A 148 -10.49 13.73 -8.99
C VAL A 148 -9.78 14.42 -10.15
N MET A 149 -10.16 14.08 -11.39
CA MET A 149 -9.56 14.63 -12.61
C MET A 149 -10.53 15.62 -13.25
N ASP A 150 -10.51 16.86 -12.77
CA ASP A 150 -11.29 17.97 -13.32
C ASP A 150 -10.44 18.82 -14.28
N LYS A 151 -10.78 18.76 -15.57
CA LYS A 151 -10.09 19.53 -16.63
C LYS A 151 -10.29 21.04 -16.48
N ASN A 152 -11.35 21.48 -15.81
CA ASN A 152 -11.65 22.90 -15.59
C ASN A 152 -10.96 23.44 -14.33
N ASN A 153 -10.53 22.55 -13.42
CA ASN A 153 -9.89 22.92 -12.17
C ASN A 153 -8.67 22.04 -11.88
N THR A 154 -7.59 22.33 -12.60
CA THR A 154 -6.32 21.61 -12.48
C THR A 154 -5.68 21.78 -11.11
N LYS A 155 -5.91 22.92 -10.43
CA LYS A 155 -5.38 23.19 -9.09
C LYS A 155 -6.01 22.26 -8.04
N ALA A 156 -7.34 22.15 -8.02
CA ALA A 156 -8.04 21.21 -7.14
C ALA A 156 -7.68 19.75 -7.49
N SER A 157 -7.62 19.41 -8.79
CA SER A 157 -7.22 18.07 -9.23
C SER A 157 -5.83 17.67 -8.74
N ASN A 158 -4.85 18.55 -8.85
CA ASN A 158 -3.49 18.30 -8.34
C ASN A 158 -3.48 18.14 -6.81
N ASN A 159 -4.27 18.94 -6.08
CA ASN A 159 -4.38 18.81 -4.63
C ASN A 159 -5.00 17.46 -4.22
N ARG A 160 -6.05 17.04 -4.92
CA ARG A 160 -6.69 15.73 -4.76
C ARG A 160 -5.72 14.58 -5.01
N LEU A 161 -4.90 14.70 -6.06
CA LEU A 161 -3.84 13.72 -6.36
C LEU A 161 -2.75 13.71 -5.27
N ASN A 162 -2.32 14.86 -4.75
CA ASN A 162 -1.37 14.92 -3.62
C ASN A 162 -1.91 14.17 -2.41
N MET A 163 -3.17 14.39 -2.05
CA MET A 163 -3.83 13.70 -0.95
C MET A 163 -3.87 12.19 -1.16
N LEU A 164 -4.30 11.73 -2.35
CA LEU A 164 -4.39 10.30 -2.66
C LEU A 164 -3.01 9.64 -2.74
N CYS A 165 -1.99 10.35 -3.21
CA CYS A 165 -0.60 9.90 -3.15
C CYS A 165 -0.11 9.72 -1.71
N GLU A 166 -0.42 10.66 -0.81
CA GLU A 166 -0.08 10.52 0.61
C GLU A 166 -0.75 9.26 1.18
N ILE A 167 -2.07 9.11 0.99
CA ILE A 167 -2.82 7.94 1.46
C ILE A 167 -2.22 6.64 0.92
N SER A 168 -1.97 6.59 -0.39
CA SER A 168 -1.37 5.46 -1.08
C SER A 168 -0.01 5.07 -0.50
N SER A 169 0.87 6.05 -0.29
CA SER A 169 2.23 5.82 0.24
C SER A 169 2.20 5.18 1.63
N TRP A 170 1.26 5.59 2.48
CA TRP A 170 1.11 5.05 3.82
C TRP A 170 0.53 3.64 3.81
N MET A 171 -0.47 3.37 2.97
CA MET A 171 -1.05 2.03 2.80
C MET A 171 -0.01 1.03 2.28
N LYS A 172 0.88 1.45 1.36
CA LYS A 172 1.96 0.63 0.79
C LYS A 172 2.99 0.16 1.81
N ARG A 173 3.08 0.80 2.99
CA ARG A 173 3.89 0.28 4.11
C ARG A 173 3.36 -1.04 4.65
N PHE A 174 2.08 -1.32 4.43
CA PHE A 174 1.47 -2.62 4.73
C PHE A 174 1.33 -3.48 3.48
N ALA A 175 0.71 -2.97 2.42
CA ALA A 175 0.57 -3.66 1.13
C ALA A 175 0.20 -2.71 -0.03
N ASP A 176 0.63 -3.00 -1.26
CA ASP A 176 0.05 -2.41 -2.48
C ASP A 176 -1.22 -3.17 -2.86
N PHE A 177 -2.36 -2.67 -2.39
CA PHE A 177 -3.67 -3.28 -2.63
C PHE A 177 -4.09 -3.35 -4.10
N ARG A 178 -3.38 -2.70 -5.04
CA ARG A 178 -3.63 -2.87 -6.49
C ARG A 178 -3.19 -4.23 -7.02
N GLU A 179 -2.19 -4.83 -6.40
CA GLU A 179 -1.63 -6.10 -6.84
C GLU A 179 -2.61 -7.25 -6.57
N ILE A 180 -3.47 -7.09 -5.55
CA ILE A 180 -4.44 -8.10 -5.12
C ILE A 180 -5.59 -8.19 -6.12
N VAL A 181 -5.72 -9.36 -6.74
CA VAL A 181 -6.77 -9.65 -7.71
C VAL A 181 -8.04 -10.02 -6.96
N VAL A 182 -9.13 -9.34 -7.30
CA VAL A 182 -10.47 -9.63 -6.80
C VAL A 182 -11.46 -9.67 -7.96
N ASP A 183 -12.38 -10.63 -7.92
CA ASP A 183 -13.46 -10.73 -8.89
C ASP A 183 -14.35 -9.49 -8.82
N ARG A 184 -14.45 -8.78 -9.95
CA ARG A 184 -15.42 -7.70 -10.15
C ARG A 184 -16.77 -8.35 -10.44
N LYS A 185 -17.56 -8.62 -9.40
CA LYS A 185 -18.98 -8.97 -9.58
C LYS A 185 -19.80 -7.71 -9.77
#